data_AF-H2R349-F1
#
_entry.id   AF-H2R349-F1
#
_cell.length_a   1.000
_cell.length_b   1.000
_cell.length_c   1.000
_cell.angle_alpha   90.00
_cell.angle_beta   90.00
_cell.angle_gamma   90.00
#
_symmetry.space_group_name_H-M   'P 1'
#
loop_
_entity.id
_entity.type
_entity.pdbx_description
1 polymer ?
#
loop_
_entity_poly.entity_id
_entity_poly.type
_entity_poly.pdbx_seq_one_letter_code
_entity_poly.pdbx_strand_id
1 'polypeptide(L)'
;MADTLESSLEDPLRSFVRRSVLELGSGTGAVGLMAATLGADVVVTDLEELQDLLKMNINMNKHLVTGSVQAKGGRNRRLSFSTRLHTDGRLHIL
;
A
#
# COMPACT_ATOMS: atom_id res chain seq x y z
N MET A 1 0.64 -1.15 -41.58
CA MET A 1 1.90 -0.43 -41.26
C MET A 1 1.58 0.92 -40.63
N ALA A 2 0.71 0.96 -39.62
CA ALA A 2 0.45 2.17 -38.83
C ALA A 2 0.28 1.87 -37.32
N ASP A 3 0.64 0.66 -36.86
CA ASP A 3 0.37 0.22 -35.48
C ASP A 3 1.61 0.34 -34.58
N THR A 4 2.72 0.89 -35.08
CA THR A 4 4.03 0.81 -34.41
C THR A 4 4.54 2.16 -33.87
N LEU A 5 3.77 3.25 -33.96
CA LEU A 5 4.22 4.59 -33.54
C LEU A 5 3.42 5.22 -32.39
N GLU A 6 2.39 4.53 -31.87
CA GLU A 6 1.58 5.03 -30.74
C GLU A 6 1.96 4.42 -29.38
N SER A 7 2.93 3.48 -29.34
CA SER A 7 3.34 2.81 -28.09
C SER A 7 4.36 3.60 -27.25
N SER A 8 4.79 4.78 -27.70
CA SER A 8 5.90 5.53 -27.06
C SER A 8 5.45 6.71 -26.21
N LEU A 9 4.14 6.93 -26.05
CA LEU A 9 3.58 7.90 -25.12
C LEU A 9 2.60 7.17 -24.20
N GLU A 10 3.11 6.29 -23.33
CA GLU A 10 2.30 5.88 -22.19
C GLU A 10 2.01 7.14 -21.37
N ASP A 11 0.73 7.56 -21.36
CA ASP A 11 0.26 8.61 -20.47
C ASP A 11 0.72 8.24 -19.04
N PRO A 12 1.64 8.99 -18.41
CA PRO A 12 2.19 8.64 -17.11
C PRO A 12 1.09 8.48 -16.05
N LEU A 13 -0.06 9.13 -16.25
CA LEU A 13 -1.22 9.04 -15.36
C LEU A 13 -1.94 7.69 -15.47
N ARG A 14 -1.82 6.97 -16.59
CA ARG A 14 -2.32 5.58 -16.74
C ARG A 14 -1.51 4.58 -15.92
N SER A 15 -0.29 4.93 -15.51
CA SER A 15 0.59 3.99 -14.79
C SER A 15 -0.03 3.46 -13.48
N PHE A 16 -0.93 4.24 -12.85
CA PHE A 16 -1.58 3.89 -11.58
C PHE A 16 -2.93 3.22 -11.72
N VAL A 17 -3.59 3.30 -12.88
CA VAL A 17 -4.93 2.76 -13.07
C VAL A 17 -4.94 1.24 -12.80
N ARG A 18 -5.74 0.82 -11.82
CA ARG A 18 -5.87 -0.59 -11.35
C ARG A 18 -4.56 -1.22 -10.85
N ARG A 19 -3.58 -0.40 -10.45
CA ARG A 19 -2.39 -0.91 -9.74
C ARG A 19 -2.67 -1.00 -8.25
N SER A 20 -2.18 -2.07 -7.62
CA SER A 20 -2.14 -2.16 -6.17
C SER A 20 -0.95 -1.37 -5.63
N VAL A 21 -1.22 -0.44 -4.70
CA VAL A 21 -0.21 0.43 -4.08
C VAL A 21 -0.26 0.26 -2.57
N LEU A 22 0.93 0.11 -1.96
CA LEU A 22 1.10 0.11 -0.51
C LEU A 22 1.98 1.30 -0.13
N GLU A 23 1.45 2.17 0.73
CA GLU A 23 2.21 3.28 1.32
C GLU A 23 2.55 2.92 2.78
N LEU A 24 3.83 3.09 3.15
CA LEU A 24 4.36 2.82 4.49
C LEU A 24 4.72 4.15 5.17
N GLY A 25 4.28 4.36 6.40
CA GLY A 25 4.51 5.63 7.10
C GLY A 25 3.75 6.78 6.43
N SER A 26 2.47 6.56 6.14
CA SER A 26 1.63 7.46 5.37
C SER A 26 1.45 8.85 6.00
N GLY A 27 1.61 9.02 7.30
CA GLY A 27 1.35 10.27 8.01
C GLY A 27 -0.10 10.74 7.78
N THR A 28 -0.28 11.76 6.95
CA THR A 28 -1.62 12.23 6.52
C THR A 28 -2.24 11.40 5.40
N GLY A 29 -1.47 10.56 4.70
CA GLY A 29 -1.91 9.78 3.54
C GLY A 29 -1.92 10.55 2.22
N ALA A 30 -1.21 11.69 2.15
CA ALA A 30 -1.24 12.57 0.98
C ALA A 30 -0.80 11.88 -0.32
N VAL A 31 0.30 11.09 -0.29
CA VAL A 31 0.81 10.43 -1.50
C VAL A 31 -0.08 9.24 -1.88
N GLY A 32 -0.53 8.45 -0.90
CA GLY A 32 -1.49 7.38 -1.15
C GLY A 32 -2.83 7.88 -1.71
N LEU A 33 -3.34 9.00 -1.20
CA LEU A 33 -4.55 9.63 -1.73
C LEU A 33 -4.35 10.12 -3.16
N MET A 34 -3.21 10.76 -3.47
CA MET A 34 -2.87 11.14 -4.85
C MET A 34 -2.84 9.92 -5.78
N ALA A 35 -2.26 8.79 -5.36
CA ALA A 35 -2.30 7.57 -6.17
C ALA A 35 -3.74 7.07 -6.40
N ALA A 36 -4.60 7.16 -5.37
CA ALA A 36 -6.00 6.77 -5.47
C ALA A 36 -6.84 7.70 -6.38
N THR A 37 -6.53 9.00 -6.45
CA THR A 37 -7.16 9.91 -7.43
C THR A 37 -6.73 9.62 -8.87
N LEU A 38 -5.57 8.99 -9.05
CA LEU A 38 -5.07 8.49 -10.35
C LEU A 38 -5.55 7.06 -10.68
N GLY A 39 -6.46 6.49 -9.88
CA GLY A 39 -7.12 5.22 -10.20
C GLY A 39 -6.46 3.97 -9.60
N ALA A 40 -5.53 4.12 -8.66
CA ALA A 40 -4.92 2.99 -7.97
C ALA A 40 -5.81 2.39 -6.86
N ASP A 41 -5.54 1.14 -6.51
CA ASP A 41 -6.08 0.46 -5.33
C ASP A 41 -5.07 0.53 -4.19
N VAL A 42 -5.28 1.48 -3.27
CA VAL A 42 -4.26 1.92 -2.32
C VAL A 42 -4.56 1.41 -0.91
N VAL A 43 -3.53 0.88 -0.26
CA VAL A 43 -3.50 0.68 1.18
C VAL A 43 -2.52 1.68 1.79
N VAL A 44 -3.02 2.61 2.59
CA VAL A 44 -2.20 3.54 3.36
C VAL A 44 -1.97 2.97 4.76
N THR A 45 -0.72 2.96 5.23
CA THR A 45 -0.36 2.34 6.50
C THR A 45 0.52 3.24 7.34
N ASP A 46 0.24 3.24 8.64
CA ASP A 46 1.04 3.92 9.66
C ASP A 46 0.78 3.27 11.03
N LEU A 47 1.32 3.86 12.08
CA LEU A 47 1.06 3.50 13.48
C LEU A 47 -0.43 3.57 13.81
N GLU A 48 -0.83 2.82 14.84
CA GLU A 48 -2.23 2.71 15.24
C GLU A 48 -2.80 4.08 15.65
N GLU A 49 -1.98 4.94 16.27
CA GLU A 49 -2.41 6.29 16.71
C GLU A 49 -2.80 7.21 15.53
N LEU A 50 -2.36 6.90 14.30
CA LEU A 50 -2.66 7.70 13.10
C LEU A 50 -3.83 7.15 12.28
N GLN A 51 -4.44 6.02 12.67
CA GLN A 51 -5.51 5.41 11.87
C GLN A 51 -6.74 6.31 11.72
N ASP A 52 -7.10 7.07 12.75
CA ASP A 52 -8.25 7.97 12.68
C ASP A 52 -7.97 9.21 11.84
N LEU A 53 -6.72 9.71 11.86
CA LEU A 53 -6.27 10.77 10.94
C LEU A 53 -6.37 10.32 9.48
N LEU A 54 -5.87 9.11 9.18
CA LEU A 54 -5.92 8.55 7.83
C LEU A 54 -7.37 8.36 7.36
N LYS A 55 -8.25 7.81 8.19
CA LYS A 55 -9.68 7.66 7.87
C LYS A 55 -10.36 9.02 7.64
N MET A 56 -10.04 10.04 8.44
CA MET A 56 -10.56 11.39 8.26
C MET A 56 -10.16 11.96 6.90
N ASN A 57 -8.88 11.90 6.55
CA ASN A 57 -8.38 12.40 5.26
C ASN A 57 -8.97 11.63 4.08
N ILE A 58 -9.10 10.30 4.19
CA ILE A 58 -9.81 9.49 3.20
C ILE A 58 -11.25 9.98 3.02
N ASN A 59 -12.02 10.18 4.11
CA ASN A 59 -13.40 10.61 3.99
C ASN A 59 -13.53 12.03 3.43
N MET A 60 -12.62 12.95 3.78
CA MET A 60 -12.60 14.31 3.23
C MET A 60 -12.32 14.32 1.72
N ASN A 61 -11.44 13.43 1.25
CA ASN A 61 -11.01 13.39 -0.16
C ASN A 61 -11.72 12.32 -1.01
N LYS A 62 -12.65 11.54 -0.45
CA LYS A 62 -13.34 10.43 -1.15
C LYS A 62 -13.98 10.82 -2.48
N HIS A 63 -14.39 12.08 -2.61
CA HIS A 63 -15.03 12.61 -3.81
C HIS A 63 -14.06 12.80 -4.98
N LEU A 64 -12.74 12.78 -4.73
CA LEU A 64 -11.68 12.87 -5.74
C LEU A 64 -11.12 11.50 -6.14
N VAL A 65 -11.43 10.46 -5.37
CA VAL A 65 -10.87 9.12 -5.57
C VAL A 65 -11.55 8.45 -6.75
N THR A 66 -10.75 8.01 -7.73
CA THR A 66 -11.21 7.29 -8.92
C THR A 66 -10.89 5.79 -8.85
N GLY A 67 -9.94 5.39 -8.00
CA GLY A 67 -9.65 4.00 -7.63
C GLY A 67 -10.24 3.62 -6.28
N SER A 68 -9.44 3.05 -5.40
CA SER A 68 -9.83 2.74 -4.01
C SER A 68 -8.73 3.11 -3.02
N VAL A 69 -9.12 3.40 -1.78
CA VAL A 69 -8.17 3.69 -0.70
C VAL A 69 -8.70 3.17 0.63
N GLN A 70 -7.82 2.55 1.42
CA GLN A 70 -8.13 2.08 2.76
C GLN A 70 -6.95 2.27 3.71
N ALA A 71 -7.25 2.68 4.95
CA ALA A 71 -6.27 2.75 6.02
C ALA A 71 -6.13 1.38 6.71
N LYS A 72 -4.90 0.98 7.02
CA LYS A 72 -4.60 -0.20 7.83
C LYS A 72 -3.48 0.11 8.84
N GLY A 73 -3.69 -0.30 10.08
CA GLY A 73 -2.69 -0.22 11.13
C GLY A 73 -1.51 -1.16 10.90
N GLY A 74 -0.31 -0.67 11.22
CA GLY A 74 0.87 -1.51 11.34
C GLY A 74 0.68 -2.53 12.46
N ARG A 75 0.60 -3.82 12.12
CA ARG A 75 0.58 -4.87 13.16
C ARG A 75 1.96 -4.99 13.78
N ASN A 76 2.10 -4.61 15.05
CA ASN A 76 3.31 -4.87 15.82
C ASN A 76 3.37 -6.35 16.25
N ARG A 77 3.49 -7.26 15.27
CA ARG A 77 3.79 -8.65 15.55
C ARG A 77 5.29 -8.78 15.56
N ARG A 78 5.87 -8.88 16.76
CA ARG A 78 7.20 -9.48 16.91
C ARG A 78 7.10 -10.86 16.27
N LEU A 79 7.83 -11.09 15.18
CA LEU A 79 7.99 -12.42 14.62
C LEU A 79 8.70 -13.24 15.69
N SER A 80 7.94 -14.01 16.47
CA SER A 80 8.48 -14.99 17.38
C SER A 80 8.82 -16.23 16.54
N PHE A 81 10.07 -16.31 16.10
CA PHE A 81 10.60 -17.56 15.57
C PHE A 81 10.73 -18.52 16.75
N SER A 82 10.01 -19.64 16.70
CA SER A 82 10.22 -20.71 17.67
C SER A 82 11.36 -21.58 17.15
N THR A 83 12.44 -21.68 17.91
CA THR A 83 13.55 -22.57 17.59
C THR A 83 13.43 -23.85 18.42
N ARG A 84 13.50 -25.00 17.74
CA ARG A 84 13.61 -26.30 18.40
C ARG A 84 15.06 -26.77 18.34
N LEU A 85 15.65 -27.05 19.50
CA LEU A 85 16.93 -27.75 19.59
C LEU A 85 16.65 -29.26 19.69
N HIS A 86 17.22 -30.03 18.78
CA HIS A 86 17.14 -31.48 18.76
C HIS A 86 18.24 -32.06 19.66
N THR A 87 18.04 -33.28 20.15
CA THR A 87 18.99 -33.99 21.03
C THR A 87 20.34 -34.29 20.37
N ASP A 88 20.42 -34.20 19.04
CA ASP A 88 21.63 -34.34 18.22
C ASP A 88 22.37 -33.00 17.99
N GLY A 89 21.91 -31.91 18.62
CA GLY A 89 22.49 -30.58 18.50
C GLY A 89 22.01 -29.76 17.30
N ARG A 90 21.08 -30.26 16.47
CA ARG A 90 20.52 -29.49 15.36
C ARG A 90 19.47 -28.48 15.82
N LEU A 91 19.55 -27.27 15.28
CA LEU A 91 18.58 -26.20 15.46
C LEU A 91 17.65 -26.11 14.25
N HIS A 92 16.33 -26.06 14.49
CA HIS A 92 15.31 -25.90 13.47
C HIS A 92 14.43 -24.68 13.78
N ILE A 93 14.29 -23.76 12.83
CA ILE A 93 13.35 -22.63 12.92
C ILE A 93 11.97 -23.14 12.48
N LEU A 94 10.97 -23.00 13.34
CA LEU A 94 9.56 -23.36 13.09
C LEU A 94 8.79 -22.20 12.48
#